data_AF-A0A7V0IWW1-F1
#
_entry.id   AF-A0A7V0IWW1-F1
#
_cell.length_a   1.000
_cell.length_b   1.000
_cell.length_c   1.000
_cell.angle_alpha   90.00
_cell.angle_beta   90.00
_cell.angle_gamma   90.00
#
_symmetry.space_group_name_H-M   'P 1'
#
loop_
_entity.id
_entity.type
_entity.pdbx_description
1 polymer ?
#
loop_
_entity_poly.entity_id
_entity_poly.type
_entity_poly.pdbx_seq_one_letter_code
_entity_poly.pdbx_strand_id
1 'polypeptide(L)' 'MKTDLKQLSKAELTGFLEHLGQSPYRANQVINWLYKKLAVSFDEMTDLSKGLREG' A
#
# COMPACT_ATOMS: atom_id res chain seq x y z
N MET A 1 6.36 -13.83 4.64
CA MET A 1 7.37 -12.75 4.64
C MET A 1 6.59 -11.45 4.79
N LYS A 2 6.69 -10.76 5.94
CA LYS A 2 6.00 -9.48 6.14
C LYS A 2 6.81 -8.40 5.43
N THR A 3 6.36 -7.94 4.28
CA THR A 3 7.01 -6.83 3.59
C THR A 3 6.82 -5.57 4.42
N ASP A 4 7.89 -5.04 5.01
CA ASP A 4 7.86 -3.76 5.70
C ASP A 4 7.72 -2.64 4.68
N LEU A 5 6.48 -2.24 4.42
CA LEU A 5 6.12 -1.20 3.43
C LEU A 5 6.82 0.14 3.70
N LYS A 6 7.27 0.37 4.93
CA LYS A 6 8.01 1.58 5.34
C LYS A 6 9.43 1.65 4.77
N GLN A 7 9.99 0.52 4.34
CA GLN A 7 11.32 0.45 3.72
C GLN A 7 11.26 0.74 2.21
N LEU A 8 10.06 0.70 1.61
CA LEU A 8 9.89 0.92 0.18
C LEU A 8 9.74 2.41 -0.11
N SER A 9 10.50 2.89 -1.09
CA SER A 9 10.28 4.20 -1.69
C SER A 9 8.92 4.25 -2.39
N LYS A 10 8.41 5.46 -2.62
CA LYS A 10 7.17 5.68 -3.38
C LYS A 10 7.18 4.94 -4.72
N ALA A 11 8.32 4.89 -5.41
CA ALA A 11 8.45 4.23 -6.71
C ALA A 11 8.37 2.70 -6.59
N GLU A 12 9.07 2.11 -5.62
CA GLU A 12 9.03 0.67 -5.37
C GLU A 12 7.64 0.21 -4.93
N LEU A 13 6.97 0.99 -4.08
CA LEU A 13 5.61 0.70 -3.64
C LEU A 13 4.61 0.78 -4.80
N THR A 14 4.79 1.75 -5.70
CA THR A 14 3.95 1.87 -6.89
C THR A 14 4.15 0.69 -7.83
N GLY A 15 5.40 0.32 -8.11
CA GLY A 15 5.72 -0.85 -8.96
C GLY A 15 5.24 -2.17 -8.36
N PHE A 16 5.34 -2.33 -7.03
CA PHE A 16 4.79 -3.49 -6.32
C PHE A 16 3.27 -3.60 -6.49
N LEU A 17 2.57 -2.48 -6.33
CA LEU A 17 1.12 -2.44 -6.47
C LEU A 17 0.67 -2.62 -7.93
N GLU A 18 1.41 -2.07 -8.90
CA GLU A 18 1.19 -2.32 -10.32
C GLU A 18 1.41 -3.80 -10.68
N HIS A 19 2.45 -4.45 -10.12
CA HIS A 19 2.70 -5.88 -10.31
C HIS A 19 1.57 -6.75 -9.73
N LEU A 20 0.93 -6.28 -8.66
CA LEU A 20 -0.29 -6.89 -8.09
C LEU A 20 -1.57 -6.55 -8.88
N GLY A 21 -1.46 -5.88 -10.04
CA GLY A 21 -2.59 -5.49 -10.89
C GLY A 21 -3.44 -4.35 -10.33
N GLN A 22 -2.91 -3.59 -9.36
CA GLN A 22 -3.62 -2.46 -8.77
C GLN A 22 -3.45 -1.20 -9.61
N SER A 23 -4.48 -0.36 -9.60
CA SER A 23 -4.42 0.90 -10.33
C SER A 23 -3.44 1.89 -9.65
N PRO A 24 -2.81 2.80 -10.43
CA PRO A 24 -1.97 3.87 -9.88
C PRO A 24 -2.69 4.75 -8.84
N TYR A 25 -4.01 4.84 -8.92
CA TYR A 25 -4.84 5.52 -7.92
C TYR A 25 -4.76 4.82 -6.55
N ARG A 26 -4.83 3.48 -6.52
CA ARG A 26 -4.68 2.71 -5.28
C ARG A 26 -3.29 2.86 -4.68
N ALA A 27 -2.25 2.89 -5.51
CA ALA A 27 -0.89 3.14 -5.04
C ALA A 27 -0.78 4.46 -4.25
N ASN A 28 -1.38 5.53 -4.78
CA ASN A 28 -1.40 6.82 -4.08
C ASN A 28 -2.18 6.78 -2.75
N GLN A 29 -3.22 5.95 -2.62
CA GLN A 29 -3.91 5.78 -1.33
C GLN A 29 -2.99 5.10 -0.30
N VAL A 30 -2.33 4.00 -0.67
CA VAL A 30 -1.39 3.30 0.23
C VAL A 30 -0.25 4.23 0.66
N ILE A 31 0.32 5.01 -0.27
CA ILE A 31 1.35 6.02 0.01
C ILE A 31 0.84 7.05 1.03
N ASN A 32 -0.37 7.58 0.86
CA ASN A 32 -0.94 8.52 1.83
C ASN A 32 -1.10 7.88 3.23
N TRP A 33 -1.50 6.62 3.31
CA TRP A 33 -1.62 5.93 4.59
C TRP A 33 -0.27 5.77 5.29
N LEU A 34 0.76 5.36 4.55
CA LEU A 34 2.11 5.17 5.10
C LEU A 34 2.76 6.49 5.52
N TYR A 35 2.72 7.51 4.67
CA TYR A 35 3.49 8.73 4.90
C TYR A 35 2.71 9.83 5.65
N LYS A 36 1.38 9.91 5.50
CA LYS A 36 0.58 10.94 6.18
C LYS A 36 -0.12 10.42 7.43
N LYS A 37 -0.64 9.20 7.37
CA LYS A 37 -1.37 8.59 8.50
C LYS A 37 -0.49 7.69 9.36
N LEU A 38 0.76 7.47 8.96
CA LEU A 38 1.75 6.65 9.66
C LEU A 38 1.26 5.22 9.94
N ALA A 39 0.41 4.69 9.05
CA ALA A 39 -0.09 3.33 9.19
C ALA A 39 1.06 2.32 9.22
N VAL A 40 0.88 1.29 10.03
CA VAL A 40 1.87 0.24 10.25
C VAL A 40 1.42 -1.11 9.68
N SER A 41 0.18 -1.21 9.22
CA SER A 41 -0.35 -2.39 8.53
C SER A 41 -1.40 -2.01 7.47
N PHE A 42 -1.67 -2.94 6.55
CA PHE A 42 -2.76 -2.81 5.58
C PHE A 42 -4.15 -2.86 6.25
N ASP A 43 -4.28 -3.48 7.43
CA ASP A 43 -5.53 -3.56 8.18
C ASP A 43 -6.05 -2.20 8.61
N GLU A 44 -5.14 -1.26 8.92
CA GLU A 44 -5.47 0.11 9.29
C GLU A 44 -6.00 0.93 8.10
N MET A 45 -5.73 0.49 6.86
CA MET A 45 -6.11 1.18 5.63
C MET A 45 -7.56 0.85 5.25
N THR A 46 -8.50 1.36 6.05
CA THR A 46 -9.93 0.99 6.00
C THR A 46 -10.69 1.44 4.75
N ASP A 47 -10.08 2.30 3.92
CA ASP A 47 -10.60 2.77 2.63
C ASP A 47 -10.13 1.91 1.43
N LEU A 48 -9.16 1.01 1.64
CA LEU A 48 -8.72 0.06 0.62
C LEU A 48 -9.72 -1.08 0.51
N SER A 49 -10.04 -1.51 -0.72
CA SER A 49 -10.93 -2.66 -0.93
C SER A 49 -10.35 -3.93 -0.28
N LYS A 50 -11.22 -4.81 0.25
CA LYS A 50 -10.82 -6.06 0.93
C LYS A 50 -9.77 -6.88 0.17
N GLY A 51 -9.85 -6.93 -1.16
CA GLY A 51 -8.88 -7.66 -1.98
C GLY A 51 -7.42 -7.19 -1.87
N LEU A 52 -7.15 -6.01 -1.31
CA LEU A 52 -5.78 -5.55 -1.00
C LEU A 52 -5.34 -5.86 0.45
N ARG A 53 -6.28 -6.10 1.36
CA ARG A 53 -5.98 -6.39 2.78
C ARG A 53 -5.72 -7.88 3.02
N GLU A 54 -6.12 -8.75 2.10
CA GLU A 54 -6.03 -10.21 2.22
C GLU A 54 -4.85 -10.83 1.44
N GLY A 55 -3.97 -10.01 0.85
CA GLY A 55 -2.82 -10.43 0.02
C GLY A 55 -1.48 -10.46 0.74
#